data_AF-A0A563U212-F1
#
_entry.id   AF-A0A563U212-F1
#
_cell.length_a   1.000
_cell.length_b   1.000
_cell.length_c   1.000
_cell.angle_alpha   90.00
_cell.angle_beta   90.00
_cell.angle_gamma   90.00
#
_symmetry.space_group_name_H-M   'P 1'
#
loop_
_entity.id
_entity.type
_entity.pdbx_description
1 polymer ?
#
loop_
_entity_poly.entity_id
_entity_poly.type
_entity_poly.pdbx_seq_one_letter_code
_entity_poly.pdbx_strand_id
1 'polypeptide(L)' 'MKRLFTWLTVVMLGVATFNQAIAAPFQDTTKKTKSGKLDKRYNANKHLKKDGTMDMRYKSSKKAAAKAKKDTTKM' A
#
# COMPACT_ATOMS: atom_id res chain seq x y z
N MET A 1 -29.14 39.44 13.89
CA MET A 1 -27.67 39.42 14.12
C MET A 1 -27.14 38.09 14.65
N LYS A 2 -27.92 37.29 15.40
CA LYS A 2 -27.42 36.03 15.99
C LYS A 2 -27.13 34.92 14.96
N ARG A 3 -27.90 34.85 13.86
CA ARG A 3 -27.74 33.83 12.79
C ARG A 3 -26.50 34.05 11.93
N LEU A 4 -26.05 35.29 11.75
CA LEU A 4 -24.84 35.61 10.98
C LEU A 4 -23.57 35.18 11.73
N PHE A 5 -23.57 35.32 13.07
CA PHE A 5 -22.51 34.79 13.91
C PHE A 5 -22.51 33.25 13.96
N THR A 6 -23.66 32.59 13.84
CA THR A 6 -23.73 31.12 13.78
C THR A 6 -23.11 30.55 12.51
N TRP A 7 -23.27 31.21 11.37
CA TRP A 7 -22.60 30.81 10.12
C TRP A 7 -21.09 31.07 10.15
N LEU A 8 -20.64 32.17 10.78
CA LEU A 8 -19.22 32.48 10.95
C LEU A 8 -18.49 31.42 11.81
N THR A 9 -19.15 30.88 12.84
CA THR A 9 -18.58 29.82 13.68
C THR A 9 -18.51 28.45 13.00
N VAL A 10 -19.42 28.14 12.06
CA VAL A 10 -19.41 26.87 11.31
C VAL A 10 -18.31 26.85 10.24
N VAL A 11 -17.96 28.00 9.66
CA VAL A 11 -16.88 28.11 8.67
C VAL A 11 -15.48 28.02 9.31
N MET A 12 -15.32 28.46 10.57
CA MET A 12 -14.05 28.35 11.31
C MET A 12 -13.75 26.96 11.90
N LEU A 13 -14.76 26.10 12.05
CA LEU A 13 -14.57 24.68 12.43
C LEU A 13 -14.51 23.73 11.22
N GLY A 14 -14.78 24.21 10.00
CA GLY A 14 -15.00 23.36 8.81
C GLY A 14 -13.79 23.11 7.91
N VAL A 15 -12.63 23.73 8.16
CA VAL A 15 -11.42 23.56 7.32
C VAL A 15 -10.22 23.15 8.17
N ALA A 16 -10.34 22.03 8.85
CA ALA A 16 -9.18 21.28 9.27
C ALA A 16 -9.43 19.82 8.92
N THR A 17 -8.41 19.17 8.36
CA THR A 17 -8.34 17.73 8.07
C THR A 17 -9.03 17.24 6.79
N PHE A 18 -8.51 17.63 5.63
CA PHE A 18 -8.44 16.68 4.52
C PHE A 18 -7.08 16.76 3.82
N ASN A 19 -6.04 16.32 4.53
CA ASN A 19 -4.80 15.91 3.88
C ASN A 19 -4.30 14.62 4.56
N GLN A 20 -5.04 13.54 4.35
CA GLN A 20 -4.52 12.20 4.62
C GLN A 20 -3.89 11.72 3.31
N ALA A 21 -2.58 11.90 3.19
CA ALA A 21 -1.79 11.14 2.24
C ALA A 21 -1.98 9.66 2.58
N ILE A 22 -2.78 8.97 1.76
CA ILE A 22 -3.07 7.55 1.94
C ILE A 22 -1.80 6.80 1.58
N ALA A 23 -0.92 6.58 2.56
CA ALA A 23 0.06 5.51 2.47
C ALA A 23 -0.75 4.21 2.38
N ALA A 24 -0.99 3.73 1.16
CA ALA A 24 -1.64 2.47 0.93
C ALA A 24 -0.89 1.41 1.74
N PRO A 25 -1.55 0.68 2.66
CA PRO A 25 -0.89 -0.39 3.37
C PRO A 25 -0.39 -1.38 2.32
N PHE A 26 0.93 -1.58 2.25
CA PHE A 26 1.52 -2.63 1.45
C PHE A 26 0.98 -3.96 2.00
N GLN A 27 -0.08 -4.46 1.37
CA GLN A 27 -0.67 -5.74 1.74
C GLN A 27 0.34 -6.81 1.33
N ASP A 28 1.05 -7.36 2.31
CA ASP A 28 1.94 -8.50 2.14
C ASP A 28 1.10 -9.69 1.66
N THR A 29 1.07 -9.90 0.34
CA THR A 29 0.31 -10.99 -0.31
C THR A 29 0.91 -12.37 -0.04
N THR A 30 1.97 -12.46 0.76
CA THR A 30 2.65 -13.72 1.04
C THR A 30 1.86 -14.60 2.01
N LYS A 31 1.67 -15.87 1.63
CA LYS A 31 1.08 -16.87 2.52
C LYS A 31 2.17 -17.42 3.45
N LYS A 32 2.01 -17.24 4.76
CA LYS A 32 2.95 -17.74 5.77
C LYS A 32 2.39 -19.02 6.40
N THR A 33 3.28 -19.93 6.78
CA THR A 33 2.93 -21.11 7.58
C THR A 33 2.61 -20.70 9.02
N LYS A 34 2.05 -21.62 9.83
CA LYS A 34 1.84 -21.40 11.28
C LYS A 34 3.13 -21.03 12.03
N SER A 35 4.29 -21.44 11.50
CA SER A 35 5.63 -21.10 12.03
C SER A 35 6.17 -19.74 11.55
N GLY A 36 5.38 -18.95 10.82
CA GLY A 36 5.77 -17.63 10.33
C GLY A 36 6.71 -17.63 9.12
N LYS A 37 7.11 -18.81 8.61
CA LYS A 37 7.93 -18.93 7.40
C LYS A 37 7.05 -18.86 6.15
N LEU A 38 7.62 -18.36 5.06
CA LEU A 38 6.96 -18.39 3.76
C LEU A 38 6.55 -19.82 3.36
N ASP A 39 5.29 -20.03 3.03
CA ASP A 39 4.80 -21.34 2.60
C ASP A 39 5.03 -21.55 1.10
N LYS A 40 6.03 -22.38 0.74
CA LYS A 40 6.39 -22.67 -0.67
C LYS A 40 5.36 -23.50 -1.43
N ARG A 41 4.32 -24.02 -0.77
CA ARG A 41 3.23 -24.75 -1.45
C ARG A 41 2.42 -23.83 -2.35
N TYR A 42 2.33 -22.54 -2.02
CA TYR A 42 1.60 -21.56 -2.81
C TYR A 42 2.42 -21.05 -3.98
N ASN A 43 1.80 -20.99 -5.17
CA ASN A 43 2.43 -20.45 -6.38
C ASN A 43 2.89 -19.00 -6.22
N ALA A 44 2.16 -18.19 -5.42
CA ALA A 44 2.54 -16.82 -5.08
C ALA A 44 3.91 -16.73 -4.38
N ASN A 45 4.32 -17.78 -3.67
CA ASN A 45 5.54 -17.81 -2.87
C ASN A 45 6.73 -18.50 -3.56
N LYS A 46 6.53 -19.12 -4.74
CA LYS A 46 7.56 -19.91 -5.42
C LYS A 46 8.77 -19.08 -5.89
N HIS A 47 8.54 -17.81 -6.23
CA HIS A 47 9.59 -16.90 -6.72
C HIS A 47 9.98 -15.84 -5.69
N LEU A 48 9.68 -16.11 -4.41
CA LEU A 48 10.05 -15.26 -3.29
C LEU A 48 11.23 -15.89 -2.53
N LYS A 49 12.09 -15.03 -2.03
CA LYS A 49 13.17 -15.39 -1.10
C LYS A 49 12.56 -15.71 0.28
N LYS A 50 13.38 -16.26 1.19
CA LYS A 50 12.94 -16.58 2.57
C LYS A 50 12.51 -15.33 3.36
N ASP A 51 13.00 -14.17 2.98
CA ASP A 51 12.70 -12.85 3.53
C ASP A 51 11.38 -12.25 2.96
N GLY A 52 10.72 -12.94 2.02
CA GLY A 52 9.50 -12.44 1.35
C GLY A 52 9.77 -11.49 0.19
N THR A 53 11.03 -11.16 -0.09
CA THR A 53 11.40 -10.30 -1.22
C THR A 53 11.34 -11.10 -2.54
N MET A 54 10.96 -10.43 -3.63
CA MET A 54 11.00 -11.03 -4.97
C MET A 54 12.41 -11.54 -5.32
N ASP A 55 12.54 -12.81 -5.71
CA ASP A 55 13.81 -13.35 -6.18
C ASP A 55 14.05 -12.93 -7.63
N MET A 56 14.99 -12.00 -7.82
CA MET A 56 15.35 -11.41 -9.12
C MET A 56 16.05 -12.38 -10.09
N ARG A 57 16.34 -13.62 -9.69
CA ARG A 57 16.80 -14.65 -10.64
C ARG A 57 15.72 -15.06 -11.63
N TYR A 58 14.44 -14.99 -11.23
CA TYR A 58 13.32 -15.42 -12.05
C TYR A 58 12.78 -14.31 -12.97
N LYS A 59 12.39 -14.67 -14.20
CA LYS A 59 11.81 -13.74 -15.19
C LYS A 59 10.49 -13.11 -14.70
N SER A 60 9.66 -13.87 -13.99
CA SER A 60 8.40 -13.42 -13.39
C SER A 60 8.62 -12.25 -12.43
N SER A 61 9.59 -12.40 -11.53
CA SER A 61 9.99 -11.37 -10.57
C SER A 61 10.51 -10.10 -11.23
N LYS A 62 11.37 -10.24 -12.25
CA LYS A 62 11.87 -9.09 -13.02
C LYS A 62 10.73 -8.32 -13.71
N LYS A 63 9.76 -9.03 -14.29
CA LYS A 63 8.59 -8.42 -14.93
C LYS A 63 7.69 -7.69 -13.91
N ALA A 64 7.45 -8.30 -12.74
CA ALA A 64 6.69 -7.66 -11.67
C ALA A 64 7.37 -6.37 -11.16
N ALA A 65 8.69 -6.43 -10.93
CA ALA A 65 9.48 -5.26 -10.53
C ALA A 65 9.47 -4.15 -11.61
N ALA A 66 9.53 -4.53 -12.89
CA ALA A 66 9.45 -3.56 -14.00
C ALA A 66 8.07 -2.91 -14.11
N LYS A 67 6.97 -3.64 -13.85
CA LYS A 67 5.63 -3.05 -13.79
C LYS A 67 5.51 -2.05 -12.65
N ALA A 68 5.92 -2.44 -11.44
CA ALA A 68 5.92 -1.55 -10.28
C ALA A 68 6.66 -0.23 -10.54
N LYS A 69 7.83 -0.28 -11.19
CA LYS A 69 8.55 0.94 -11.60
C LYS A 69 7.78 1.80 -12.59
N LYS A 70 7.15 1.20 -13.61
CA LYS A 70 6.35 1.93 -14.61
C LYS A 70 5.14 2.62 -13.98
N ASP A 71 4.51 1.97 -13.02
CA ASP A 71 3.36 2.51 -12.31
C ASP A 71 3.76 3.72 -11.44
N THR A 72 4.92 3.69 -10.80
CA THR A 72 5.47 4.83 -10.04
C THR A 72 5.87 6.02 -10.93
N THR A 73 6.39 5.78 -12.14
CA THR A 73 6.79 6.86 -13.07
C THR A 73 5.59 7.54 -13.76
N LYS A 74 4.41 6.92 -13.73
CA LYS A 74 3.17 7.49 -14.29
C LYS A 74 2.35 8.30 -13.28
N MET A 75 2.83 8.46 -12.05
CA MET A 75 2.21 9.29 -11.01
C MET A 75 2.76 10.72 -11.05
#